data_AF-A0AB38ABS4-F1
#
_entry.id   AF-A0AB38ABS4-F1
#
_cell.length_a   1.000
_cell.length_b   1.000
_cell.length_c   1.000
_cell.angle_alpha   90.00
_cell.angle_beta   90.00
_cell.angle_gamma   90.00
#
_symmetry.space_group_name_H-M   'P 1'
#
loop_
_entity.id
_entity.type
_entity.pdbx_description
1 polymer ?
#
loop_
_entity_poly.entity_id
_entity_poly.type
_entity_poly.pdbx_seq_one_letter_code
_entity_poly.pdbx_strand_id
1 'polypeptide(L)'
;MTPSLFHLAAAQHSAPVTDWAARIGWVVGLLVFVAFVYWLMRQGWKWRGTLQGDLPELPATPDDPGAPRLTLSGRYHGSTTAGQWLDRIVAHGLGTRSRVELTLTDQGLDVVRPGAASFFVPAAALRGARLDKGIAGKVLTEGGLLIVTWEHGGKQLDSGFRSDRSAEHAAWVEALTALSTTPHTTEHTETEGAR
;
A
#
# COMPACT_ATOMS: atom_id res chain seq x y z
N MET A 1 5.21 -94.59 -6.01
CA MET A 1 3.92 -93.89 -5.78
C MET A 1 3.86 -93.44 -4.33
N THR A 2 4.25 -92.19 -4.05
CA THR A 2 3.57 -91.26 -3.12
C THR A 2 4.27 -89.90 -3.23
N PRO A 3 3.59 -88.84 -3.72
CA PRO A 3 4.16 -87.50 -3.75
C PRO A 3 4.03 -86.84 -2.37
N SER A 4 4.95 -85.92 -2.12
CA SER A 4 5.14 -85.09 -0.95
C SER A 4 3.88 -84.30 -0.56
N LEU A 5 3.42 -84.46 0.69
CA LEU A 5 2.40 -83.59 1.31
C LEU A 5 3.00 -82.80 2.49
N PHE A 6 4.05 -82.02 2.22
CA PHE A 6 4.51 -80.95 3.11
C PHE A 6 4.26 -79.60 2.45
N HIS A 7 3.00 -79.29 2.20
CA HIS A 7 2.60 -77.95 1.82
C HIS A 7 1.24 -77.65 2.42
N LEU A 8 1.07 -76.41 2.89
CA LEU A 8 -0.15 -75.81 3.50
C LEU A 8 -0.16 -75.72 5.03
N ALA A 9 0.95 -75.28 5.61
CA ALA A 9 0.86 -74.28 6.66
C ALA A 9 1.56 -73.01 6.14
N ALA A 10 0.92 -72.31 5.20
CA ALA A 10 1.25 -70.91 4.99
C ALA A 10 0.93 -70.21 6.31
N ALA A 11 1.97 -69.95 7.11
CA ALA A 11 1.85 -69.19 8.34
C ALA A 11 1.01 -67.96 8.03
N GLN A 12 -0.08 -67.77 8.78
CA GLN A 12 -0.86 -66.54 8.72
C GLN A 12 0.12 -65.39 8.96
N HIS A 13 0.53 -64.72 7.90
CA HIS A 13 1.26 -63.48 8.01
C HIS A 13 0.22 -62.47 8.49
N SER A 14 0.10 -62.32 9.82
CA SER A 14 -0.68 -61.24 10.40
C SER A 14 -0.19 -59.95 9.73
N ALA A 15 -1.09 -59.27 9.02
CA ALA A 15 -0.75 -57.99 8.41
C ALA A 15 -0.09 -57.14 9.50
N PRO A 16 1.09 -56.53 9.24
CA PRO A 16 1.80 -55.77 10.26
C PRO A 16 0.80 -54.80 10.87
N VAL A 17 0.59 -54.92 12.18
CA VAL A 17 -0.29 -54.02 12.91
C VAL A 17 0.12 -52.63 12.53
N THR A 18 -0.82 -51.89 11.96
CA THR A 18 -0.61 -50.50 11.59
C THR A 18 0.12 -49.82 12.73
N ASP A 19 1.31 -49.27 12.48
CA ASP A 19 2.07 -48.56 13.50
C ASP A 19 1.34 -47.25 13.82
N TRP A 20 0.35 -47.38 14.70
CA TRP A 20 -0.51 -46.30 15.15
C TRP A 20 0.31 -45.23 15.86
N ALA A 21 1.40 -45.60 16.54
CA ALA A 21 2.31 -44.65 17.17
C ALA A 21 3.02 -43.79 16.12
N ALA A 22 3.56 -44.40 15.06
CA ALA A 22 4.15 -43.65 13.96
C ALA A 22 3.12 -42.74 13.27
N ARG A 23 1.91 -43.23 13.00
CA ARG A 23 0.84 -42.43 12.38
C ARG A 23 0.40 -41.26 13.27
N ILE A 24 0.21 -41.50 14.56
CA ILE A 24 -0.11 -40.43 15.53
C ILE A 24 1.03 -39.41 15.56
N GLY A 25 2.29 -39.87 15.56
CA GLY A 25 3.46 -38.99 15.48
C GLY A 25 3.45 -38.11 14.23
N TRP A 26 3.17 -38.67 13.05
CA TRP A 26 3.03 -37.92 11.80
C TRP A 26 1.88 -36.91 11.83
N VAL A 27 0.73 -37.29 12.39
CA VAL A 27 -0.44 -36.40 12.51
C VAL A 27 -0.14 -35.25 13.46
N VAL A 28 0.44 -35.52 14.63
CA VAL A 28 0.84 -34.48 15.59
C VAL A 28 1.89 -33.56 14.98
N GLY A 29 2.91 -34.12 14.32
CA GLY A 29 3.92 -33.34 13.61
C GLY A 29 3.32 -32.44 12.53
N LEU A 30 2.38 -32.96 11.74
CA LEU A 30 1.66 -32.18 10.73
C LEU A 30 0.84 -31.05 11.37
N LEU A 31 0.12 -31.32 12.46
CA LEU A 31 -0.67 -30.31 13.17
C LEU A 31 0.21 -29.18 13.74
N VAL A 32 1.35 -29.53 14.33
CA VAL A 32 2.33 -28.54 14.83
C VAL A 32 2.90 -27.72 13.67
N PHE A 33 3.24 -28.36 12.55
CA PHE A 33 3.73 -27.66 11.37
C PHE A 33 2.69 -26.69 10.80
N VAL A 34 1.43 -27.13 10.67
CA VAL A 34 0.32 -26.27 10.24
C VAL A 34 0.15 -25.09 11.21
N ALA A 35 0.10 -25.34 12.52
CA ALA A 35 -0.01 -24.29 13.52
C ALA A 35 1.16 -23.29 13.45
N PHE A 36 2.37 -23.79 13.20
CA PHE A 36 3.56 -22.95 13.02
C PHE A 36 3.47 -22.08 11.76
N VAL A 37 3.01 -22.62 10.63
CA VAL A 37 2.77 -21.84 9.40
C VAL A 37 1.72 -20.76 9.65
N TYR A 38 0.59 -21.08 10.30
CA TYR A 38 -0.42 -20.09 10.69
C TYR A 38 0.15 -19.01 11.62
N TRP A 39 1.03 -19.39 12.55
CA TRP A 39 1.72 -18.44 13.42
C TRP A 39 2.65 -17.51 12.64
N LEU A 40 3.43 -18.02 11.69
CA LEU A 40 4.27 -17.21 10.80
C LEU A 40 3.44 -16.27 9.93
N MET A 41 2.32 -16.72 9.37
CA MET A 41 1.39 -15.87 8.61
C MET A 41 0.85 -14.74 9.48
N ARG A 42 0.45 -15.05 10.73
CA ARG A 42 -0.02 -14.06 11.70
C ARG A 42 1.09 -13.06 12.06
N GLN A 43 2.32 -13.52 12.23
CA GLN A 43 3.45 -12.64 12.53
C GLN A 43 3.77 -11.72 11.34
N GLY A 44 3.73 -12.24 10.11
CA GLY A 44 3.86 -11.43 8.89
C GLY A 44 2.78 -10.36 8.76
N TRP A 45 1.54 -10.65 9.16
CA TRP A 45 0.48 -9.64 9.22
C TRP A 45 0.69 -8.59 10.31
N LYS A 46 1.17 -8.99 11.49
CA LYS A 46 1.54 -8.02 12.55
C LYS A 46 2.68 -7.10 12.10
N TRP A 47 3.68 -7.63 11.41
CA TRP A 47 4.82 -6.87 10.89
C TRP A 47 4.42 -5.92 9.74
N ARG A 48 3.44 -6.32 8.91
CA ARG A 48 2.82 -5.40 7.94
C ARG A 48 2.06 -4.26 8.62
N GLY A 49 1.33 -4.55 9.71
CA GLY A 49 0.62 -3.53 10.48
C GLY A 49 1.56 -2.48 11.08
N THR A 50 2.72 -2.89 11.61
CA THR A 50 3.73 -1.95 12.15
C THR A 50 4.36 -1.08 11.07
N LEU A 51 4.42 -1.53 9.81
CA LEU A 51 4.92 -0.72 8.70
C LEU A 51 3.92 0.36 8.26
N GLN A 52 2.62 0.23 8.56
CA GLN A 52 1.60 1.21 8.18
C GLN A 52 1.18 2.17 9.31
N GLY A 53 1.49 1.84 10.57
CA GLY A 53 0.98 2.56 11.75
C GLY A 53 1.68 3.89 12.09
N ASP A 54 2.98 4.03 11.85
CA ASP A 54 3.75 5.24 12.20
C ASP A 54 3.75 6.29 11.08
N LEU A 55 2.59 6.61 10.51
CA LEU A 55 2.51 7.81 9.66
C LEU A 55 2.25 9.01 10.58
N PRO A 56 3.12 10.04 10.57
CA PRO A 56 2.87 11.25 11.34
C PRO A 56 1.58 11.92 10.86
N GLU A 57 1.06 12.87 11.64
CA GLU A 57 -0.12 13.64 11.24
C GLU A 57 0.09 14.31 9.88
N LEU A 58 -0.97 14.36 9.08
CA LEU A 58 -0.89 14.94 7.74
C LEU A 58 -0.72 16.46 7.84
N PRO A 59 0.14 17.07 7.01
CA PRO A 59 0.23 18.52 6.93
C PRO A 59 -1.14 19.13 6.64
N ALA A 60 -1.49 20.15 7.40
CA ALA A 60 -2.67 20.97 7.11
C ALA A 60 -2.38 21.91 5.94
N THR A 61 -3.42 22.30 5.22
CA THR A 61 -3.34 23.31 4.18
C THR A 61 -2.88 24.64 4.80
N PRO A 62 -1.87 25.32 4.23
CA PRO A 62 -1.42 26.63 4.71
C PRO A 62 -2.55 27.67 4.68
N ASP A 63 -2.54 28.63 5.60
CA ASP A 63 -3.53 29.72 5.64
C ASP A 63 -3.52 30.59 4.37
N ASP A 64 -2.34 30.77 3.77
CA ASP A 64 -2.15 31.40 2.46
C ASP A 64 -1.42 30.42 1.52
N PRO A 65 -2.16 29.59 0.76
CA PRO A 65 -1.56 28.63 -0.15
C PRO A 65 -1.03 29.30 -1.44
N GLY A 66 -1.27 30.60 -1.64
CA GLY A 66 -0.90 31.34 -2.85
C GLY A 66 -1.85 31.12 -4.03
N ALA A 67 -1.45 31.63 -5.20
CA ALA A 67 -2.27 31.57 -6.41
C ALA A 67 -2.35 30.14 -6.99
N PRO A 68 -3.55 29.66 -7.39
CA PRO A 68 -3.72 28.34 -7.98
C PRO A 68 -3.11 28.28 -9.38
N ARG A 69 -2.18 27.34 -9.61
CA ARG A 69 -1.65 27.02 -10.94
C ARG A 69 -2.61 26.16 -11.75
N LEU A 70 -3.14 25.11 -11.12
CA LEU A 70 -4.09 24.19 -11.71
C LEU A 70 -5.15 23.80 -10.68
N THR A 71 -6.37 23.61 -11.16
CA THR A 71 -7.49 23.09 -10.37
C THR A 71 -8.15 21.93 -11.10
N LEU A 72 -8.59 20.91 -10.35
CA LEU A 72 -9.20 19.70 -10.90
C LEU A 72 -10.22 19.16 -9.93
N SER A 73 -11.36 18.74 -10.46
CA SER A 73 -12.37 17.98 -9.71
C SER A 73 -12.45 16.54 -10.21
N GLY A 74 -12.73 15.62 -9.30
CA GLY A 74 -12.84 14.22 -9.66
C GLY A 74 -13.01 13.27 -8.48
N ARG A 75 -12.36 12.12 -8.58
CA ARG A 75 -12.42 11.05 -7.58
C ARG A 75 -11.06 10.66 -7.06
N TYR A 76 -11.01 10.50 -5.75
CA TYR A 76 -9.87 9.94 -5.03
C TYR A 76 -10.07 8.45 -4.80
N HIS A 77 -9.07 7.65 -5.17
CA HIS A 77 -9.13 6.19 -5.13
C HIS A 77 -8.45 5.56 -3.90
N GLY A 78 -7.64 6.32 -3.18
CA GLY A 78 -6.85 5.88 -2.05
C GLY A 78 -5.35 6.12 -2.25
N SER A 79 -4.60 6.08 -1.15
CA SER A 79 -3.13 6.02 -1.19
C SER A 79 -2.63 4.60 -0.96
N THR A 80 -1.50 4.30 -1.56
CA THR A 80 -0.74 3.07 -1.35
C THR A 80 0.71 3.39 -1.05
N THR A 81 1.46 2.42 -0.52
CA THR A 81 2.92 2.50 -0.54
C THR A 81 3.41 2.61 -2.00
N ALA A 82 4.38 3.47 -2.27
CA ALA A 82 4.86 3.73 -3.63
C ALA A 82 5.32 2.44 -4.32
N GLY A 83 4.86 2.22 -5.55
CA GLY A 83 5.15 1.01 -6.33
C GLY A 83 4.45 -0.27 -5.85
N GLN A 84 3.74 -0.24 -4.72
CA GLN A 84 2.99 -1.37 -4.15
C GLN A 84 1.49 -1.09 -4.23
N TRP A 85 0.91 -1.12 -5.43
CA TRP A 85 -0.47 -0.72 -5.70
C TRP A 85 -1.58 -1.52 -4.96
N LEU A 86 -1.23 -2.64 -4.31
CA LEU A 86 -2.13 -3.41 -3.45
C LEU A 86 -2.03 -3.03 -1.97
N ASP A 87 -0.94 -2.38 -1.56
CA ASP A 87 -0.65 -2.02 -0.17
C ASP A 87 -1.33 -0.71 0.21
N ARG A 88 -2.64 -0.78 0.51
CA ARG A 88 -3.46 0.39 0.84
C ARG A 88 -3.08 0.96 2.20
N ILE A 89 -2.87 2.28 2.25
CA ILE A 89 -2.67 3.02 3.49
C ILE A 89 -4.02 3.29 4.15
N VAL A 90 -4.20 2.82 5.38
CA VAL A 90 -5.44 3.03 6.16
C VAL A 90 -5.33 4.21 7.11
N ALA A 91 -4.11 4.61 7.48
CA ALA A 91 -3.85 5.74 8.36
C ALA A 91 -4.42 7.05 7.81
N HIS A 92 -4.87 7.93 8.72
CA HIS A 92 -5.33 9.30 8.44
C HIS A 92 -6.40 9.42 7.34
N GLY A 93 -7.20 8.36 7.14
CA GLY A 93 -8.25 8.33 6.12
C GLY A 93 -7.72 8.30 4.68
N LEU A 94 -6.43 8.03 4.46
CA LEU A 94 -5.85 7.94 3.12
C LEU A 94 -6.38 6.74 2.31
N GLY A 95 -6.99 5.75 2.96
CA GLY A 95 -7.58 4.59 2.29
C GLY A 95 -9.03 4.78 1.83
N THR A 96 -9.68 5.85 2.29
CA THR A 96 -11.11 6.11 2.04
C THR A 96 -11.29 6.75 0.66
N ARG A 97 -12.14 6.15 -0.17
CA ARG A 97 -12.51 6.70 -1.47
C ARG A 97 -13.49 7.86 -1.28
N SER A 98 -13.30 8.92 -2.04
CA SER A 98 -14.14 10.12 -1.94
C SER A 98 -14.19 10.89 -3.26
N ARG A 99 -15.08 11.89 -3.33
CA ARG A 99 -14.88 13.00 -4.27
C ARG A 99 -13.66 13.81 -3.83
N VAL A 100 -13.05 14.48 -4.78
CA VAL A 100 -11.86 15.29 -4.52
C VAL A 100 -11.83 16.52 -5.41
N GLU A 101 -11.33 17.60 -4.83
CA GLU A 101 -10.94 18.82 -5.50
C GLU A 101 -9.44 19.02 -5.22
N LEU A 102 -8.67 19.12 -6.30
CA LEU A 102 -7.22 19.33 -6.26
C LEU A 102 -6.92 20.76 -6.65
N THR A 103 -6.07 21.40 -5.86
CA THR A 103 -5.51 22.71 -6.19
C THR A 103 -3.99 22.61 -6.09
N LEU A 104 -3.31 22.86 -7.20
CA LEU A 104 -1.85 22.91 -7.24
C LEU A 104 -1.39 24.35 -7.10
N THR A 105 -0.56 24.63 -6.11
CA THR A 105 0.08 25.94 -5.90
C THR A 105 1.59 25.78 -5.84
N ASP A 106 2.31 26.90 -5.72
CA ASP A 106 3.76 26.93 -5.53
C ASP A 106 4.18 26.26 -4.21
N GLN A 107 3.30 26.28 -3.21
CA GLN A 107 3.54 25.67 -1.90
C GLN A 107 3.35 24.15 -1.92
N GLY A 108 2.54 23.62 -2.85
CA GLY A 108 2.25 22.19 -2.93
C GLY A 108 0.88 21.86 -3.51
N LEU A 109 0.43 20.66 -3.22
CA LEU A 109 -0.84 20.11 -3.68
C LEU A 109 -1.84 20.07 -2.52
N ASP A 110 -2.89 20.86 -2.63
CA ASP A 110 -4.04 20.82 -1.73
C ASP A 110 -5.07 19.79 -2.21
N VAL A 111 -5.46 18.88 -1.31
CA VAL A 111 -6.35 17.76 -1.58
C VAL A 111 -7.59 17.88 -0.70
N VAL A 112 -8.60 18.56 -1.22
CA VAL A 112 -9.88 18.75 -0.53
C VAL A 112 -10.79 17.56 -0.83
N ARG A 113 -11.23 16.85 0.20
CA ARG A 113 -12.08 15.65 0.05
C ARG A 113 -13.42 15.84 0.76
N PRO A 114 -14.46 16.38 0.08
CA PRO A 114 -15.77 16.53 0.70
C PRO A 114 -16.30 15.20 1.27
N GLY A 115 -16.57 15.17 2.57
CA GLY A 115 -17.03 13.97 3.28
C GLY A 115 -15.93 12.99 3.71
N ALA A 116 -14.65 13.35 3.58
CA ALA A 116 -13.50 12.63 4.13
C ALA A 116 -12.46 13.64 4.65
N ALA A 117 -11.38 13.16 5.29
CA ALA A 117 -10.33 14.06 5.79
C ALA A 117 -9.56 14.71 4.63
N SER A 118 -9.52 16.03 4.51
CA SER A 118 -8.64 16.71 3.55
C SER A 118 -7.18 16.63 4.00
N PHE A 119 -6.24 16.83 3.09
CA PHE A 119 -4.81 16.86 3.41
C PHE A 119 -4.02 17.70 2.42
N PHE A 120 -2.85 18.16 2.84
CA PHE A 120 -1.93 18.92 2.01
C PHE A 120 -0.63 18.15 1.77
N VAL A 121 -0.11 18.21 0.55
CA VAL A 121 1.19 17.65 0.18
C VAL A 121 2.14 18.80 -0.16
N PRO A 122 3.11 19.13 0.71
CA PRO A 122 4.07 20.18 0.44
C PRO A 122 4.88 19.93 -0.83
N ALA A 123 5.24 20.99 -1.55
CA ALA A 123 6.04 20.88 -2.77
C ALA A 123 7.37 20.15 -2.54
N ALA A 124 8.02 20.39 -1.40
CA ALA A 124 9.25 19.71 -1.00
C ALA A 124 9.09 18.19 -0.77
N ALA A 125 7.87 17.75 -0.45
CA ALA A 125 7.51 16.34 -0.26
C ALA A 125 7.12 15.65 -1.58
N LEU A 126 6.85 16.39 -2.65
CA LEU A 126 6.54 15.80 -3.95
C LEU A 126 7.78 15.11 -4.54
N ARG A 127 7.56 13.93 -5.13
CA ARG A 127 8.59 13.13 -5.80
C ARG A 127 8.30 12.93 -7.28
N GLY A 128 7.06 13.15 -7.70
CA GLY A 128 6.68 13.20 -9.11
C GLY A 128 5.23 12.80 -9.32
N ALA A 129 4.81 12.75 -10.57
CA ALA A 129 3.50 12.28 -10.97
C ALA A 129 3.60 11.40 -12.22
N ARG A 130 2.67 10.47 -12.37
CA ARG A 130 2.58 9.60 -13.55
C ARG A 130 1.15 9.24 -13.86
N LEU A 131 0.93 8.80 -15.10
CA LEU A 131 -0.31 8.14 -15.46
C LEU A 131 -0.15 6.64 -15.26
N ASP A 132 -1.16 6.04 -14.64
CA ASP A 132 -1.16 4.61 -14.38
C ASP A 132 -2.54 4.02 -14.64
N LYS A 133 -2.60 2.69 -14.64
CA LYS A 133 -3.79 1.88 -14.88
C LYS A 133 -4.34 1.29 -13.60
N GLY A 134 -3.59 1.27 -12.49
CA GLY A 134 -4.15 0.75 -11.25
C GLY A 134 -3.57 1.31 -9.97
N ILE A 135 -4.44 1.44 -8.97
CA ILE A 135 -4.09 1.81 -7.60
C ILE A 135 -5.11 1.26 -6.59
N ALA A 136 -4.64 0.95 -5.40
CA ALA A 136 -5.43 0.48 -4.26
C ALA A 136 -6.36 -0.70 -4.63
N GLY A 137 -5.84 -1.66 -5.41
CA GLY A 137 -6.57 -2.85 -5.86
C GLY A 137 -7.62 -2.60 -6.95
N LYS A 138 -7.61 -1.43 -7.61
CA LYS A 138 -8.50 -1.14 -8.75
C LYS A 138 -7.70 -0.92 -10.02
N VAL A 139 -8.13 -1.56 -11.12
CA VAL A 139 -7.57 -1.37 -12.46
C VAL A 139 -8.60 -0.65 -13.34
N LEU A 140 -8.16 0.37 -14.07
CA LEU A 140 -8.90 1.16 -15.04
C LEU A 140 -8.24 1.02 -16.42
N THR A 141 -8.83 1.66 -17.44
CA THR A 141 -8.21 1.84 -18.76
C THR A 141 -6.88 2.59 -18.62
N GLU A 142 -5.94 2.30 -19.52
CA GLU A 142 -4.63 2.95 -19.55
C GLU A 142 -4.76 4.48 -19.64
N GLY A 143 -3.93 5.19 -18.86
CA GLY A 143 -4.00 6.65 -18.73
C GLY A 143 -5.20 7.16 -17.91
N GLY A 144 -5.99 6.27 -17.30
CA GLY A 144 -7.22 6.65 -16.58
C GLY A 144 -7.02 7.16 -15.16
N LEU A 145 -5.80 7.10 -14.61
CA LEU A 145 -5.45 7.56 -13.27
C LEU A 145 -4.22 8.45 -13.29
N LEU A 146 -4.32 9.57 -12.59
CA LEU A 146 -3.20 10.39 -12.17
C LEU A 146 -2.70 9.85 -10.82
N ILE A 147 -1.46 9.38 -10.78
CA ILE A 147 -0.79 8.96 -9.56
C ILE A 147 0.21 10.03 -9.17
N VAL A 148 0.09 10.55 -7.95
CA VAL A 148 1.04 11.51 -7.38
C VAL A 148 1.88 10.78 -6.34
N THR A 149 3.19 10.78 -6.53
CA THR A 149 4.16 10.18 -5.60
C THR A 149 4.72 11.26 -4.70
N TRP A 150 4.68 11.03 -3.40
CA TRP A 150 5.12 11.99 -2.38
C TRP A 150 5.67 11.28 -1.15
N GLU A 151 6.49 11.99 -0.37
CA GLU A 151 7.08 11.48 0.85
C GLU A 151 6.31 11.96 2.08
N HIS A 152 6.05 11.05 3.03
CA HIS A 152 5.48 11.38 4.33
C HIS A 152 6.06 10.49 5.43
N GLY A 153 6.60 11.08 6.49
CA GLY A 153 7.18 10.33 7.61
C GLY A 153 8.25 9.33 7.20
N GLY A 154 9.11 9.68 6.23
CA GLY A 154 10.17 8.81 5.71
C GLY A 154 9.69 7.68 4.80
N LYS A 155 8.43 7.69 4.35
CA LYS A 155 7.87 6.70 3.43
C LYS A 155 7.40 7.39 2.16
N GLN A 156 7.58 6.73 1.01
CA GLN A 156 7.00 7.18 -0.25
C GLN A 156 5.62 6.58 -0.45
N LEU A 157 4.64 7.44 -0.73
CA LEU A 157 3.24 7.13 -0.93
C LEU A 157 2.83 7.48 -2.36
N ASP A 158 1.99 6.64 -2.95
CA ASP A 158 1.30 6.91 -4.21
C ASP A 158 -0.15 7.26 -3.89
N SER A 159 -0.62 8.43 -4.30
CA SER A 159 -2.02 8.87 -4.18
C SER A 159 -2.70 8.88 -5.54
N GLY A 160 -3.84 8.19 -5.64
CA GLY A 160 -4.53 7.98 -6.92
C GLY A 160 -5.76 8.85 -7.14
N PHE A 161 -5.77 9.57 -8.26
CA PHE A 161 -6.82 10.51 -8.64
C PHE A 161 -7.35 10.22 -10.05
N ARG A 162 -8.64 10.45 -10.24
CA ARG A 162 -9.27 10.43 -11.56
C ARG A 162 -10.01 11.75 -11.77
N SER A 163 -9.59 12.54 -12.76
CA SER A 163 -10.32 13.73 -13.18
C SER A 163 -11.67 13.33 -13.77
N ASP A 164 -12.67 14.18 -13.59
CA ASP A 164 -13.91 14.08 -14.37
C ASP A 164 -13.64 14.33 -15.87
N ARG A 165 -12.57 15.04 -16.22
CA ARG A 165 -12.08 15.27 -17.59
C ARG A 165 -10.68 14.68 -17.77
N SER A 166 -10.59 13.46 -18.30
CA SER A 166 -9.31 12.71 -18.44
C SER A 166 -8.23 13.42 -19.26
N ALA A 167 -8.60 14.31 -20.19
CA ALA A 167 -7.65 15.08 -20.98
C ALA A 167 -6.73 15.99 -20.13
N GLU A 168 -7.13 16.32 -18.90
CA GLU A 168 -6.35 17.18 -18.01
C GLU A 168 -5.17 16.46 -17.37
N HIS A 169 -5.18 15.13 -17.33
CA HIS A 169 -4.19 14.35 -16.59
C HIS A 169 -2.76 14.57 -17.06
N ALA A 170 -2.54 14.80 -18.37
CA ALA A 170 -1.21 15.05 -18.91
C ALA A 170 -0.61 16.38 -18.39
N ALA A 171 -1.39 17.47 -18.39
CA ALA A 171 -0.96 18.76 -17.87
C ALA A 171 -0.64 18.72 -16.37
N TRP A 172 -1.39 17.91 -15.61
CA TRP A 172 -1.14 17.70 -14.19
C TRP A 172 0.17 16.95 -13.93
N VAL A 173 0.48 15.92 -14.72
CA VAL A 173 1.77 15.20 -14.61
C VAL A 173 2.94 16.16 -14.86
N GLU A 174 2.85 16.97 -15.91
CA GLU A 174 3.88 17.96 -16.25
C GLU A 174 4.08 18.97 -15.12
N ALA A 175 3.00 19.59 -14.64
CA ALA A 175 3.06 20.62 -13.60
C ALA A 175 3.59 20.09 -12.25
N LEU A 176 3.16 18.89 -11.84
CA LEU A 176 3.64 18.26 -10.60
C LEU A 176 5.11 17.85 -10.71
N THR A 177 5.55 17.37 -11.88
CA THR A 177 6.94 16.98 -12.12
C THR A 177 7.86 18.21 -12.14
N ALA A 178 7.40 19.33 -12.72
CA ALA A 178 8.12 20.59 -12.69
C ALA A 178 8.29 21.11 -11.24
N LEU A 179 7.24 21.04 -10.43
CA LEU A 179 7.29 21.43 -9.02
C LEU A 179 8.22 20.53 -8.20
N SER A 180 8.18 19.21 -8.38
CA SER A 180 9.06 18.29 -7.62
C SER A 180 10.55 18.42 -7.97
N THR A 181 10.87 18.98 -9.14
CA THR A 181 12.26 19.16 -9.61
C THR A 181 12.83 20.52 -9.21
N THR A 182 11.98 21.47 -8.81
CA THR A 182 12.44 22.81 -8.41
C THR A 182 13.07 22.74 -7.02
N PRO A 183 14.37 23.07 -6.85
CA PRO A 183 14.99 23.07 -5.53
C PRO A 183 14.35 24.17 -4.67
N HIS A 184 13.67 23.78 -3.59
CA HIS A 184 13.25 24.71 -2.56
C HIS A 184 14.44 25.07 -1.68
N THR A 185 15.05 26.22 -1.93
CA THR A 185 15.91 26.88 -0.94
C THR A 185 15.01 27.31 0.21
N THR A 186 15.03 26.56 1.31
CA THR A 186 14.39 26.98 2.55
C THR A 186 15.20 28.15 3.10
N GLU A 187 14.76 29.39 2.83
CA GLU A 187 15.26 30.55 3.56
C GLU A 187 14.79 30.42 5.01
N HIS A 188 15.69 29.92 5.87
CA HIS A 188 15.57 30.05 7.30
C HIS A 188 15.72 31.53 7.64
N THR A 189 14.62 32.24 7.84
CA THR A 189 14.64 33.58 8.43
C THR A 189 15.02 33.44 9.90
N GLU A 190 16.33 33.39 10.17
CA GLU A 190 16.88 33.56 11.51
C GLU A 190 16.47 34.95 11.99
N THR A 191 15.49 34.98 12.89
CA THR A 191 15.02 36.22 13.51
C THR A 191 16.11 36.67 14.46
N GLU A 192 16.92 37.62 14.00
CA GLU A 192 17.94 38.32 14.78
C GLU A 192 17.27 39.01 15.96
N GLY A 193 17.25 38.32 17.09
CA GLY A 193 16.78 38.81 18.37
C GLY A 193 17.85 39.72 18.97
N ALA A 194 17.61 41.02 18.84
CA ALA A 194 18.32 42.08 19.55
C ALA A 194 18.47 41.78 21.05
N ARG A 195 19.71 41.87 21.55
CA ARG A 195 20.06 42.42 22.87
C ARG A 195 21.55 42.71 22.97
#